data_AF-A0A1V5V1N9-F1
#
_entry.id   AF-A0A1V5V1N9-F1
#
_cell.length_a   1.000
_cell.length_b   1.000
_cell.length_c   1.000
_cell.angle_alpha   90.00
_cell.angle_beta   90.00
_cell.angle_gamma   90.00
#
_symmetry.space_group_name_H-M   'P 1'
#
loop_
_entity.id
_entity.type
_entity.pdbx_description
1 polymer ?
#
loop_
_entity_poly.entity_id
_entity_poly.type
_entity_poly.pdbx_seq_one_letter_code
_entity_poly.pdbx_strand_id
1 'polypeptide(L)'
;MQQELDAVKQQMQEKIAGITEPGAVVVVDIGASESVRILVDRFDILFARPVIGADGSVSGHYYWAVCFEVGFDQGGPQNVRLFKMENVREERSDLFLFRDHREYSCFIETIDEIDDAKKADFKQWREYRGQNQKAFERLYQNFTAEAMVMALNWEKPF
;
A
#
# COMPACT_ATOMS: atom_id res chain seq x y z
N MET A 1 -23.64 -0.26 -5.24
CA MET A 1 -22.41 -0.74 -5.89
C MET A 1 -21.32 0.32 -5.99
N GLN A 2 -21.34 1.37 -6.84
CA GLN A 2 -20.18 2.30 -6.88
C GLN A 2 -19.96 3.04 -5.54
N GLN A 3 -21.00 3.65 -4.97
CA GLN A 3 -20.93 4.29 -3.65
C GLN A 3 -20.51 3.33 -2.52
N GLU A 4 -20.85 2.06 -2.65
CA GLU A 4 -20.51 1.01 -1.70
C GLU A 4 -19.03 0.64 -1.81
N LEU A 5 -18.51 0.50 -3.03
CA LEU A 5 -17.09 0.27 -3.28
C LEU A 5 -16.23 1.48 -2.86
N ASP A 6 -16.74 2.69 -3.02
CA ASP A 6 -16.07 3.90 -2.53
C ASP A 6 -16.01 3.91 -0.99
N ALA A 7 -17.09 3.49 -0.32
CA ALA A 7 -17.10 3.34 1.15
C ALA A 7 -16.14 2.23 1.63
N VAL A 8 -16.12 1.08 0.95
CA VAL A 8 -15.21 -0.03 1.26
C VAL A 8 -13.75 0.36 1.04
N LYS A 9 -13.47 1.09 -0.05
CA LYS A 9 -12.15 1.67 -0.33
C LYS A 9 -11.74 2.62 0.79
N GLN A 10 -12.63 3.54 1.18
CA GLN A 10 -12.36 4.51 2.24
C GLN A 10 -12.11 3.84 3.59
N GLN A 11 -12.91 2.85 3.96
CA GLN A 11 -12.72 2.07 5.18
C GLN A 11 -11.34 1.38 5.20
N MET A 12 -10.92 0.78 4.07
CA MET A 12 -9.59 0.16 3.98
C MET A 12 -8.48 1.22 4.04
N GLN A 13 -8.67 2.38 3.39
CA GLN A 13 -7.72 3.49 3.47
C GLN A 13 -7.50 3.97 4.90
N GLU A 14 -8.56 4.07 5.70
CA GLU A 14 -8.49 4.47 7.11
C GLU A 14 -7.70 3.46 7.96
N LYS A 15 -7.93 2.16 7.75
CA LYS A 15 -7.18 1.09 8.43
C LYS A 15 -5.69 1.15 8.11
N ILE A 16 -5.36 1.29 6.82
CA ILE A 16 -3.97 1.41 6.37
C ILE A 16 -3.31 2.70 6.88
N ALA A 17 -4.05 3.82 6.92
CA ALA A 17 -3.55 5.07 7.46
C ALA A 17 -3.18 4.93 8.94
N GLY A 18 -4.02 4.28 9.75
CA GLY A 18 -3.73 4.01 11.16
C GLY A 18 -2.42 3.24 11.38
N ILE A 19 -2.06 2.37 10.43
CA ILE A 19 -0.81 1.59 10.50
C ILE A 19 0.40 2.38 10.01
N THR A 20 0.22 3.18 8.96
CA THR A 20 1.30 3.87 8.25
C THR A 20 1.66 5.23 8.83
N GLU A 21 0.73 5.89 9.53
CA GLU A 21 0.94 7.19 10.19
C GLU A 21 2.10 7.19 11.22
N PRO A 22 2.24 6.24 12.15
CA PRO A 22 3.41 6.16 13.03
C PRO A 22 4.70 5.78 12.26
N GLY A 23 4.55 5.19 11.08
CA GLY A 23 5.60 4.56 10.28
C GLY A 23 5.30 3.08 10.12
N ALA A 24 5.36 2.57 8.89
CA ALA A 24 5.05 1.17 8.58
C ALA A 24 6.15 0.53 7.74
N VAL A 25 6.22 -0.79 7.81
CA VAL A 25 6.99 -1.60 6.87
C VAL A 25 6.04 -2.50 6.10
N VAL A 26 6.24 -2.57 4.79
CA VAL A 26 5.67 -3.63 3.97
C VAL A 26 6.75 -4.67 3.76
N VAL A 27 6.46 -5.91 4.12
CA VAL A 27 7.35 -7.04 3.85
C VAL A 27 6.72 -7.90 2.76
N VAL A 28 7.49 -8.15 1.71
CA VAL A 28 7.13 -9.06 0.62
C VAL A 28 7.99 -10.30 0.76
N ASP A 29 7.37 -11.43 1.08
CA ASP A 29 8.03 -12.73 1.14
C ASP A 29 8.11 -13.33 -0.28
N ILE A 30 9.34 -13.44 -0.78
CA ILE A 30 9.65 -13.96 -2.13
C ILE A 30 9.95 -15.47 -2.06
N GLY A 31 9.99 -16.05 -0.85
CA GLY A 31 10.25 -17.45 -0.59
C GLY A 31 11.73 -17.77 -0.30
N ALA A 32 11.98 -19.00 0.16
CA ALA A 32 13.30 -19.64 0.31
C ALA A 32 14.41 -18.85 1.03
N SER A 33 14.05 -17.88 1.89
CA SER A 33 14.91 -16.99 2.72
C SER A 33 15.09 -15.56 2.20
N GLU A 34 14.40 -15.15 1.13
CA GLU A 34 14.44 -13.77 0.64
C GLU A 34 13.14 -13.02 0.95
N SER A 35 13.28 -11.86 1.59
CA SER A 35 12.18 -10.93 1.80
C SER A 35 12.63 -9.52 1.42
N VAL A 36 11.75 -8.77 0.78
CA VAL A 36 11.96 -7.35 0.53
C VAL A 36 11.20 -6.56 1.58
N ARG A 37 11.90 -5.71 2.32
CA ARG A 37 11.33 -4.81 3.33
C ARG A 37 11.30 -3.39 2.77
N ILE A 38 10.12 -2.78 2.77
CA ILE A 38 9.87 -1.47 2.20
C ILE A 38 9.45 -0.54 3.34
N LEU A 39 10.22 0.51 3.58
CA LEU A 39 9.87 1.53 4.57
C LEU A 39 8.80 2.46 3.97
N VAL A 40 7.60 2.46 4.55
CA VAL A 40 6.45 3.11 3.94
C VAL A 40 6.39 4.57 4.36
N ASP A 41 6.50 5.48 3.38
CA ASP A 41 6.19 6.90 3.56
C ASP A 41 4.68 7.17 3.41
N ARG A 42 4.05 6.52 2.43
CA ARG A 42 2.62 6.68 2.13
C ARG A 42 2.07 5.43 1.47
N PHE A 43 0.84 5.04 1.82
CA PHE A 43 0.16 3.89 1.23
C PHE A 43 -1.29 4.25 0.93
N ASP A 44 -1.61 4.33 -0.36
CA ASP A 44 -2.92 4.77 -0.84
C ASP A 44 -3.67 3.61 -1.50
N ILE A 45 -4.90 3.37 -1.06
CA ILE A 45 -5.83 2.50 -1.77
C ILE A 45 -6.35 3.25 -3.00
N LEU A 46 -6.12 2.68 -4.18
CA LEU A 46 -6.56 3.22 -5.45
C LEU A 46 -8.05 2.97 -5.65
N PHE A 47 -8.46 1.70 -5.61
CA PHE A 47 -9.85 1.28 -5.73
C PHE A 47 -10.08 -0.09 -5.10
N ALA A 48 -11.35 -0.38 -4.80
CA ALA A 48 -11.81 -1.68 -4.34
C ALA A 48 -12.66 -2.37 -5.42
N ARG A 49 -12.64 -3.69 -5.44
CA ARG A 49 -13.46 -4.52 -6.33
C ARG A 49 -14.08 -5.68 -5.54
N PRO A 50 -15.34 -6.03 -5.81
CA PRO A 50 -15.98 -7.14 -5.12
C PRO A 50 -15.44 -8.46 -5.67
N VAL A 51 -15.26 -9.43 -4.78
CA VAL A 51 -15.08 -10.84 -5.15
C VAL A 51 -16.46 -11.47 -5.13
N ILE A 52 -16.90 -11.99 -6.28
CA ILE A 52 -18.22 -12.63 -6.42
C ILE A 52 -18.07 -14.13 -6.24
N GLY A 53 -18.76 -14.68 -5.24
CA GLY A 53 -18.82 -16.10 -4.97
C GLY A 53 -19.61 -16.87 -6.03
N ALA A 54 -19.51 -18.20 -6.00
CA ALA A 54 -20.20 -19.08 -6.95
C ALA A 54 -21.74 -18.98 -6.88
N ASP A 55 -22.28 -18.52 -5.75
CA ASP A 55 -23.70 -18.27 -5.51
C ASP A 55 -24.16 -16.87 -5.95
N GLY A 56 -23.26 -16.06 -6.51
CA GLY A 56 -23.52 -14.67 -6.92
C GLY A 56 -23.48 -13.66 -5.76
N SER A 57 -23.17 -14.09 -4.54
CA SER A 57 -22.99 -13.20 -3.39
C SER A 57 -21.60 -12.53 -3.41
N VAL A 58 -21.47 -11.38 -2.74
CA VAL A 58 -20.15 -10.76 -2.51
C VAL A 58 -19.47 -11.52 -1.38
N SER A 59 -18.41 -12.27 -1.69
CA SER A 59 -17.64 -13.05 -0.72
C SER A 59 -16.51 -12.25 -0.07
N GLY A 60 -16.21 -11.06 -0.58
CA GLY A 60 -15.15 -10.18 -0.08
C GLY A 60 -14.79 -9.09 -1.08
N HIS A 61 -13.66 -8.43 -0.84
CA HIS A 61 -13.12 -7.41 -1.72
C HIS A 61 -11.61 -7.62 -1.90
N TYR A 62 -11.11 -7.29 -3.09
CA TYR A 62 -9.69 -7.03 -3.30
C TYR A 62 -9.47 -5.55 -3.55
N TYR A 63 -8.23 -5.11 -3.33
CA TYR A 63 -7.87 -3.70 -3.40
C TYR A 63 -6.64 -3.55 -4.28
N TRP A 64 -6.65 -2.53 -5.13
CA TRP A 64 -5.40 -2.05 -5.70
C TRP A 64 -4.87 -0.91 -4.86
N ALA A 65 -3.57 -0.92 -4.60
CA ALA A 65 -2.94 0.09 -3.77
C ALA A 65 -1.56 0.48 -4.30
N VAL A 66 -1.18 1.73 -4.05
CA VAL A 66 0.16 2.25 -4.33
C VAL A 66 0.87 2.55 -3.02
N CYS A 67 2.09 2.05 -2.90
CA CYS A 67 2.97 2.22 -1.76
C CYS A 67 4.17 3.06 -2.19
N PHE A 68 4.38 4.17 -1.50
CA PHE A 68 5.54 5.04 -1.63
C PHE A 68 6.53 4.71 -0.53
N GLU A 69 7.76 4.41 -0.96
CA GLU A 69 8.88 4.17 -0.07
C GLU A 69 9.47 5.51 0.41
N VAL A 70 10.03 5.52 1.61
CA VAL A 70 10.92 6.59 2.05
C VAL A 70 12.04 6.79 1.01
N GLY A 71 12.28 8.03 0.57
CA GLY A 71 13.30 8.33 -0.44
C GLY A 71 12.85 8.15 -1.90
N PHE A 72 11.55 8.07 -2.19
CA PHE A 72 11.09 7.80 -3.56
C PHE A 72 11.42 8.86 -4.60
N ASP A 73 11.76 10.07 -4.20
CA ASP A 73 12.21 11.15 -5.08
C ASP A 73 13.62 10.91 -5.68
N GLN A 74 14.36 9.90 -5.19
CA GLN A 74 15.71 9.57 -5.62
C GLN A 74 15.81 8.80 -6.96
N GLY A 75 14.69 8.60 -7.67
CA GLY A 75 14.71 8.17 -9.08
C GLY A 75 14.84 6.67 -9.35
N GLY A 76 14.43 5.80 -8.42
CA GLY A 76 14.44 4.35 -8.59
C GLY A 76 13.05 3.74 -8.82
N PRO A 77 12.89 2.73 -9.70
CA PRO A 77 11.60 2.05 -9.92
C PRO A 77 11.13 1.22 -8.71
N GLN A 78 12.00 0.98 -7.72
CA GLN A 78 11.67 0.19 -6.53
C GLN A 78 10.98 1.01 -5.44
N ASN A 79 11.03 2.34 -5.52
CA ASN A 79 10.57 3.22 -4.44
C ASN A 79 9.09 3.59 -4.53
N VAL A 80 8.41 3.19 -5.61
CA VAL A 80 6.95 3.26 -5.75
C VAL A 80 6.46 1.90 -6.21
N ARG A 81 5.56 1.29 -5.46
CA ARG A 81 5.12 -0.10 -5.69
C ARG A 81 3.61 -0.17 -5.80
N LEU A 82 3.16 -0.96 -6.75
CA LEU A 82 1.74 -1.25 -6.97
C LEU A 82 1.44 -2.66 -6.43
N PHE A 83 0.45 -2.76 -5.57
CA PHE A 83 -0.01 -4.01 -4.99
C PHE A 83 -1.45 -4.28 -5.40
N LYS A 84 -1.73 -5.54 -5.76
CA LYS A 84 -3.09 -6.05 -5.76
C LYS A 84 -3.27 -6.84 -4.47
N MET A 85 -3.94 -6.25 -3.50
CA MET A 85 -4.17 -6.84 -2.18
C MET A 85 -5.36 -7.79 -2.24
N GLU A 86 -5.07 -9.07 -2.42
CA GLU A 86 -6.05 -10.17 -2.36
C GLU A 86 -6.01 -10.88 -1.01
N ASN A 87 -7.11 -11.50 -0.62
CA ASN A 87 -7.23 -12.26 0.64
C ASN A 87 -6.76 -11.44 1.86
N VAL A 88 -7.11 -10.16 1.91
CA VAL A 88 -6.70 -9.25 2.99
C VAL A 88 -7.25 -9.75 4.32
N ARG A 89 -6.37 -9.95 5.30
CA ARG A 89 -6.70 -10.37 6.66
C ARG A 89 -6.08 -9.41 7.65
N GLU A 90 -6.91 -8.91 8.56
CA GLU A 90 -6.48 -8.16 9.73
C GLU A 90 -6.23 -9.17 10.85
N GLU A 91 -4.98 -9.52 11.12
CA GLU A 91 -4.64 -10.44 12.23
C GLU A 91 -4.61 -9.70 13.57
N ARG A 92 -4.17 -8.44 13.52
CA ARG A 92 -4.13 -7.51 14.66
C ARG A 92 -4.42 -6.10 14.13
N SER A 93 -4.74 -5.16 15.03
CA SER A 93 -5.00 -3.76 14.67
C SER A 93 -3.83 -3.04 13.98
N ASP A 94 -2.61 -3.58 14.13
CA ASP A 94 -1.35 -3.08 13.62
C ASP A 94 -0.76 -3.94 12.49
N LEU A 95 -1.43 -5.02 12.09
CA LEU A 95 -0.89 -6.03 11.16
C LEU A 95 -1.94 -6.54 10.17
N PHE A 96 -1.69 -6.30 8.88
CA PHE A 96 -2.46 -6.85 7.78
C PHE A 96 -1.62 -7.83 6.97
N LEU A 97 -2.19 -8.98 6.62
CA LEU A 97 -1.65 -9.88 5.62
C LEU A 97 -2.48 -9.81 4.36
N PHE A 98 -1.83 -9.96 3.21
CA PHE A 98 -2.47 -10.06 1.91
C PHE A 98 -1.58 -10.82 0.94
N ARG A 99 -2.16 -11.25 -0.18
CA ARG A 99 -1.42 -11.81 -1.31
C ARG A 99 -1.37 -10.78 -2.43
N ASP A 100 -0.21 -10.59 -3.04
CA ASP A 100 -0.04 -9.69 -4.18
C ASP A 100 -0.45 -10.36 -5.52
N HIS A 101 -0.60 -9.58 -6.61
CA HIS A 101 -0.82 -10.06 -7.99
C HIS A 101 0.23 -11.06 -8.48
N ARG A 102 1.43 -11.05 -7.88
CA ARG A 102 2.52 -12.00 -8.15
C ARG A 102 2.46 -13.24 -7.26
N GLU A 103 1.37 -13.42 -6.53
CA GLU A 103 1.15 -14.53 -5.63
C GLU A 103 2.08 -14.58 -4.40
N TYR A 104 2.87 -13.53 -4.16
CA TYR A 104 3.70 -13.38 -2.96
C TYR A 104 2.86 -13.08 -1.72
N SER A 105 3.31 -13.62 -0.59
CA SER A 105 2.73 -13.30 0.70
C SER A 105 3.31 -11.98 1.18
N CYS A 106 2.43 -11.04 1.49
CA CYS A 106 2.81 -9.72 1.93
C CYS A 106 2.19 -9.43 3.29
N PHE A 107 2.87 -8.64 4.10
CA PHE A 107 2.26 -8.06 5.28
C PHE A 107 2.66 -6.61 5.46
N ILE A 108 1.74 -5.84 6.04
CA ILE A 108 1.93 -4.45 6.44
C ILE A 108 1.85 -4.43 7.95
N GLU A 109 2.91 -4.00 8.59
CA GLU A 109 2.97 -3.90 10.04
C GLU A 109 3.37 -2.48 10.43
N THR A 110 2.69 -1.94 11.43
CA THR A 110 3.15 -0.73 12.09
C THR A 110 4.52 -1.04 12.66
N ILE A 111 5.47 -0.14 12.45
CA ILE A 111 6.78 -0.36 13.02
C ILE A 111 6.78 0.16 14.47
N ASP A 112 6.17 -0.60 15.37
CA ASP A 112 6.21 -0.30 16.82
C ASP A 112 7.63 -0.56 17.40
N GLU A 113 8.47 -1.33 16.70
CA GLU A 113 9.84 -1.69 17.10
C GLU A 113 10.92 -1.19 16.11
N ILE A 114 10.80 0.04 15.58
CA ILE A 114 11.92 0.63 14.82
C ILE A 114 13.12 0.84 15.78
N ASP A 115 14.31 0.40 15.38
CA ASP A 115 15.58 0.81 16.00
C ASP A 115 15.75 2.35 15.98
N ASP A 116 16.49 2.93 16.92
CA ASP A 116 16.57 4.39 17.04
C ASP A 116 17.15 5.07 15.79
N ALA A 117 17.98 4.37 15.01
CA ALA A 117 18.58 4.90 13.79
C ALA A 117 17.52 5.09 12.69
N LYS A 118 16.70 4.07 12.41
CA LYS A 118 15.62 4.18 11.44
C LYS A 118 14.51 5.14 11.88
N LYS A 119 14.28 5.31 13.19
CA LYS A 119 13.38 6.38 13.70
C LYS A 119 13.89 7.76 13.30
N ALA A 120 15.20 7.97 13.43
CA ALA A 120 15.83 9.22 13.00
C ALA A 120 15.71 9.40 11.47
N ASP A 121 15.89 8.34 10.68
CA ASP A 121 15.72 8.39 9.21
C ASP A 121 14.29 8.79 8.82
N PHE A 122 13.26 8.19 9.44
CA PHE A 122 11.86 8.57 9.20
C PHE A 122 11.58 10.02 9.58
N LYS A 123 12.13 10.48 10.70
CA LYS A 123 11.99 11.86 11.13
C LYS A 123 12.61 12.83 10.13
N GLN A 124 13.86 12.58 9.73
CA GLN A 124 14.57 13.39 8.75
C GLN A 124 13.83 13.41 7.41
N TRP A 125 13.34 12.25 6.97
CA TRP A 125 12.53 12.15 5.76
C TRP A 125 11.25 12.97 5.83
N ARG A 126 10.50 12.87 6.94
CA ARG A 126 9.25 13.63 7.14
C ARG A 126 9.50 15.14 7.16
N GLU A 127 10.58 15.57 7.79
CA GLU A 127 11.01 16.98 7.79
C GLU A 127 11.36 17.46 6.38
N TYR A 128 12.15 16.68 5.64
CA TYR A 128 12.49 16.97 4.24
C TYR A 128 11.25 17.06 3.35
N ARG A 129 10.34 16.08 3.46
CA ARG A 129 9.06 16.07 2.74
C ARG A 129 8.21 17.28 3.09
N GLY A 130 8.16 17.64 4.38
CA GLY A 130 7.42 18.82 4.86
C GLY A 130 7.96 20.13 4.28
N GLN A 131 9.28 20.30 4.21
CA GLN A 131 9.91 21.47 3.58
C GLN A 131 9.63 21.56 2.08
N ASN A 132 9.39 20.42 1.42
CA ASN A 132 9.16 20.30 -0.02
C ASN A 132 7.71 19.92 -0.37
N GLN A 133 6.75 20.20 0.53
CA GLN A 133 5.39 19.67 0.48
C GLN A 133 4.72 19.80 -0.90
N LYS A 134 4.78 20.97 -1.54
CA LYS A 134 4.15 21.20 -2.85
C LYS A 134 4.74 20.32 -3.96
N ALA A 135 6.05 20.09 -3.94
CA ALA A 135 6.71 19.23 -4.91
C ALA A 135 6.28 17.77 -4.70
N PHE A 136 6.24 17.33 -3.44
CA PHE A 136 5.78 16.00 -3.07
C PHE A 136 4.31 15.77 -3.41
N GLU A 137 3.41 16.72 -3.11
CA GLU A 137 2.00 16.64 -3.50
C GLU A 137 1.82 16.40 -5.01
N ARG A 138 2.59 17.12 -5.83
CA ARG A 138 2.61 16.92 -7.28
C ARG A 138 3.14 15.55 -7.67
N LEU A 139 4.23 15.08 -7.04
CA LEU A 139 4.79 13.76 -7.31
C LEU A 139 3.81 12.65 -6.94
N TYR A 140 3.22 12.69 -5.75
CA TYR A 140 2.20 11.72 -5.34
C TYR A 140 1.02 11.72 -6.31
N GLN A 141 0.50 12.89 -6.70
CA GLN A 141 -0.60 12.95 -7.66
C GLN A 141 -0.24 12.30 -9.00
N ASN A 142 0.94 12.59 -9.53
CA ASN A 142 1.39 12.02 -10.81
C ASN A 142 1.54 10.50 -10.72
N PHE A 143 2.26 9.99 -9.71
CA PHE A 143 2.48 8.57 -9.54
C PHE A 143 1.20 7.80 -9.20
N THR A 144 0.32 8.37 -8.37
CA THR A 144 -0.98 7.77 -8.06
C THR A 144 -1.87 7.71 -9.31
N ALA A 145 -1.85 8.73 -10.16
CA ALA A 145 -2.59 8.71 -11.43
C ALA A 145 -2.03 7.65 -12.39
N GLU A 146 -0.70 7.53 -12.51
CA GLU A 146 -0.07 6.49 -13.33
C GLU A 146 -0.38 5.08 -12.79
N ALA A 147 -0.22 4.87 -11.48
CA ALA A 147 -0.52 3.61 -10.81
C ALA A 147 -2.00 3.21 -10.99
N MET A 148 -2.92 4.17 -10.93
CA MET A 148 -4.34 3.94 -11.22
C MET A 148 -4.55 3.43 -12.65
N VAL A 149 -3.92 4.05 -13.65
CA VAL A 149 -4.01 3.61 -15.05
C VAL A 149 -3.44 2.20 -15.22
N MET A 150 -2.30 1.91 -14.60
CA MET A 150 -1.68 0.58 -14.64
C MET A 150 -2.59 -0.49 -14.02
N ALA A 151 -3.11 -0.23 -12.82
CA ALA A 151 -4.01 -1.13 -12.11
C ALA A 151 -5.30 -1.40 -12.92
N LEU A 152 -5.92 -0.36 -13.49
CA LEU A 152 -7.11 -0.52 -14.32
C LEU A 152 -6.82 -1.28 -15.62
N ASN A 153 -5.64 -1.10 -16.22
CA ASN A 153 -5.24 -1.85 -17.41
C ASN A 153 -5.00 -3.33 -17.10
N TRP A 154 -4.48 -3.66 -15.91
CA TRP A 154 -4.29 -5.04 -15.47
C TRP A 154 -5.61 -5.81 -15.33
N GLU A 155 -6.67 -5.13 -14.92
CA GLU A 155 -8.01 -5.71 -14.73
C GLU A 155 -8.81 -5.87 -16.03
N LYS A 156 -8.29 -5.40 -17.18
CA LYS A 156 -9.00 -5.58 -18.45
C LYS A 156 -8.95 -7.04 -18.88
N PRO A 157 -10.09 -7.67 -19.22
CA PRO A 157 -10.07 -8.98 -19.84
C PRO A 157 -9.32 -8.91 -21.18
N PHE A 158 -8.43 -9.88 -21.40
CA PHE A 158 -7.74 -10.07 -22.68
C PHE A 158 -8.70 -10.52 -23.78
#